data_AF-A0A4Q3A0K5-F1
#
_entry.id   AF-A0A4Q3A0K5-F1
#
_cell.length_a   1.000
_cell.length_b   1.000
_cell.length_c   1.000
_cell.angle_alpha   90.00
_cell.angle_beta   90.00
_cell.angle_gamma   90.00
#
_symmetry.space_group_name_H-M   'P 1'
#
loop_
_entity.id
_entity.type
_entity.pdbx_description
1 polymer ?
#
loop_
_entity_poly.entity_id
_entity_poly.type
_entity_poly.pdbx_seq_one_letter_code
_entity_poly.pdbx_strand_id
1 'polypeptide(L)'
;MRLDASADLATWSQSALAFPAADGGYVRVVREPLANRGFFRAEVPTTPVTFASCSFYPADPTEGAAGFGPVSDDMPAIYKNGFIAALSPTEYNRGGANAAAAGECYELTGPAGTTTVMVGELSPSAPPGTMDAGRSYFDLGTPGFQQIAGTTSVGYVATGCRLVPAPVTGNVKLLVVINAGGFYLALTPYNHRAGITKMEVKSNGSSTWINMPRSIANRFEYNAGPGLVFPVQVRITSRFGEVVTFPSIASMTDNQRITGPAQFTTFPALAPAPALQMSPVYADSFSSVPGDSWSASPYSGASVTPVFTGAHHEGSACIQLSALGSFNGVMFLPSVPFPKPEFGALRFAMRSATTVPVTTLGITFSGTNSGGASVTSATVQLPPLTNTWRVYEIPMETAGMPAKITDFRLVSLSAAAIPTNVWMDTVSFLQR
;
A
#
# COMPACT_ATOMS: atom_id res chain seq x y z
N MET A 1 -52.52 4.79 -0.99
CA MET A 1 -53.04 3.94 0.09
C MET A 1 -51.91 3.69 1.07
N ARG A 2 -51.97 4.43 2.19
CA ARG A 2 -51.24 4.34 3.48
C ARG A 2 -49.87 3.66 3.55
N LEU A 3 -48.84 4.51 3.57
CA LEU A 3 -47.87 4.55 4.68
C LEU A 3 -48.44 5.51 5.74
N ASP A 4 -48.31 5.13 7.02
CA ASP A 4 -48.46 5.92 8.27
C ASP A 4 -48.96 4.96 9.39
N ALA A 5 -48.50 4.96 10.63
CA ALA A 5 -47.60 5.83 11.38
C ALA A 5 -47.24 5.17 12.73
N SER A 6 -46.14 5.60 13.36
CA SER A 6 -46.10 6.11 14.75
C SER A 6 -44.70 6.67 15.02
N ALA A 7 -44.54 8.00 15.10
CA ALA A 7 -44.61 8.85 16.31
C ALA A 7 -43.44 8.55 17.27
N ASP A 8 -42.52 9.47 17.56
CA ASP A 8 -42.71 10.87 17.92
C ASP A 8 -41.50 11.73 17.48
N LEU A 9 -41.83 12.81 16.77
CA LEU A 9 -40.97 13.77 16.09
C LEU A 9 -40.96 15.13 16.82
N ALA A 10 -41.38 15.18 18.09
CA ALA A 10 -41.78 16.46 18.68
C ALA A 10 -40.67 17.48 18.99
N THR A 11 -39.38 17.14 19.09
CA THR A 11 -38.39 18.17 19.48
C THR A 11 -36.96 17.96 18.97
N TRP A 12 -36.75 17.94 17.66
CA TRP A 12 -35.44 18.31 17.12
C TRP A 12 -35.61 19.31 15.99
N SER A 13 -35.46 20.60 16.33
CA SER A 13 -35.14 21.62 15.35
C SER A 13 -33.75 21.33 14.81
N GLN A 14 -33.64 21.23 13.50
CA GLN A 14 -32.38 21.11 12.77
C GLN A 14 -31.51 22.35 13.07
N SER A 15 -30.66 22.25 14.08
CA SER A 15 -29.55 23.19 14.25
C SER A 15 -28.39 22.62 13.43
N ALA A 16 -28.23 23.18 12.24
CA ALA A 16 -27.09 22.92 11.39
C ALA A 16 -25.79 23.25 12.14
N LEU A 17 -25.10 22.21 12.58
CA LEU A 17 -23.65 22.15 12.63
C LEU A 17 -23.26 20.95 11.78
N ALA A 18 -23.14 21.23 10.48
CA ALA A 18 -22.44 20.36 9.56
C ALA A 18 -20.97 20.41 9.94
N PHE A 19 -20.42 19.30 10.43
CA PHE A 19 -19.10 18.74 10.11
C PHE A 19 -18.77 17.58 11.08
N PRO A 20 -18.51 16.34 10.57
CA PRO A 20 -18.87 15.83 9.25
C PRO A 20 -19.97 14.75 9.28
N ALA A 21 -20.71 14.77 8.19
CA ALA A 21 -21.60 13.75 7.70
C ALA A 21 -20.98 13.16 6.42
N ALA A 22 -21.09 11.84 6.24
CA ALA A 22 -20.98 11.09 4.98
C ALA A 22 -19.70 11.12 4.10
N ASP A 23 -18.64 11.89 4.38
CA ASP A 23 -17.45 11.98 3.47
C ASP A 23 -16.08 11.63 4.08
N GLY A 24 -16.01 11.09 5.30
CA GLY A 24 -14.86 10.29 5.74
C GLY A 24 -13.54 11.03 6.02
N GLY A 25 -13.57 12.15 6.76
CA GLY A 25 -12.39 12.75 7.40
C GLY A 25 -12.62 13.18 8.85
N TYR A 26 -11.66 12.92 9.74
CA TYR A 26 -11.71 13.01 11.22
C TYR A 26 -11.75 14.46 11.80
N VAL A 27 -12.14 14.63 13.08
CA VAL A 27 -11.34 15.22 14.22
C VAL A 27 -12.12 15.27 15.56
N ARG A 28 -11.36 15.04 16.64
CA ARG A 28 -11.56 14.94 18.12
C ARG A 28 -12.23 16.11 18.88
N VAL A 29 -13.02 15.83 19.96
CA VAL A 29 -12.94 16.37 21.36
C VAL A 29 -13.64 15.39 22.34
N VAL A 30 -13.05 15.17 23.53
CA VAL A 30 -13.48 14.25 24.61
C VAL A 30 -14.45 14.94 25.60
N ARG A 31 -15.52 14.25 26.08
CA ARG A 31 -15.94 14.15 27.52
C ARG A 31 -17.21 13.29 27.80
N GLU A 32 -17.11 12.48 28.87
CA GLU A 32 -18.13 11.80 29.73
C GLU A 32 -19.15 10.82 29.09
N PRO A 33 -19.62 9.77 29.82
CA PRO A 33 -20.07 8.52 29.22
C PRO A 33 -21.48 8.62 28.65
N LEU A 34 -21.64 8.37 27.35
CA LEU A 34 -22.96 8.16 26.76
C LEU A 34 -23.48 6.77 27.14
N ALA A 35 -24.64 6.78 27.79
CA ALA A 35 -25.25 5.65 28.47
C ALA A 35 -25.78 4.52 27.56
N ASN A 36 -25.69 4.63 26.23
CA ASN A 36 -26.28 3.65 25.33
C ASN A 36 -25.32 3.25 24.20
N ARG A 37 -24.90 1.98 24.24
CA ARG A 37 -24.04 1.33 23.25
C ARG A 37 -24.86 0.90 22.03
N GLY A 38 -24.64 1.54 20.88
CA GLY A 38 -25.07 1.04 19.57
C GLY A 38 -23.89 0.40 18.85
N PHE A 39 -24.05 -0.85 18.41
CA PHE A 39 -23.05 -1.58 17.62
C PHE A 39 -23.16 -1.21 16.13
N PHE A 40 -22.02 -1.05 15.44
CA PHE A 40 -21.96 -0.86 13.99
C PHE A 40 -21.26 -2.05 13.32
N ARG A 41 -21.78 -2.47 12.16
CA ARG A 41 -21.15 -3.41 11.22
C ARG A 41 -20.45 -2.56 10.14
N ALA A 42 -19.17 -2.79 9.90
CA ALA A 42 -18.44 -2.10 8.84
C ALA A 42 -18.81 -2.68 7.47
N GLU A 43 -19.07 -1.80 6.49
CA GLU A 43 -19.25 -2.17 5.09
C GLU A 43 -17.93 -1.93 4.32
N VAL A 44 -17.57 -2.87 3.45
CA VAL A 44 -16.29 -2.92 2.74
C VAL A 44 -16.27 -1.86 1.62
N PRO A 45 -15.16 -1.11 1.41
CA PRO A 45 -15.05 -0.15 0.32
C PRO A 45 -15.30 -0.78 -1.06
N THR A 46 -15.99 -0.05 -1.94
CA THR A 46 -16.40 -0.52 -3.28
C THR A 46 -15.24 -0.72 -4.26
N THR A 47 -14.04 -0.23 -3.96
CA THR A 47 -12.80 -0.59 -4.68
C THR A 47 -11.68 -0.73 -3.64
N PRO A 48 -11.06 -1.92 -3.49
CA PRO A 48 -10.10 -2.12 -2.42
C PRO A 48 -8.83 -1.30 -2.67
N VAL A 49 -8.39 -0.56 -1.65
CA VAL A 49 -6.98 -0.18 -1.51
C VAL A 49 -6.18 -1.46 -1.63
N THR A 50 -5.20 -1.48 -2.54
CA THR A 50 -4.38 -2.66 -2.79
C THR A 50 -3.21 -2.67 -1.81
N PHE A 51 -3.06 -3.77 -1.08
CA PHE A 51 -1.88 -4.05 -0.29
C PHE A 51 -0.69 -4.26 -1.22
N ALA A 52 0.45 -3.68 -0.90
CA ALA A 52 1.68 -3.86 -1.64
C ALA A 52 2.86 -4.18 -0.73
N SER A 53 3.80 -4.98 -1.24
CA SER A 53 5.14 -5.13 -0.68
C SER A 53 6.12 -4.34 -1.55
N CYS A 54 6.98 -3.55 -0.92
CA CYS A 54 7.96 -2.74 -1.61
C CYS A 54 9.38 -3.12 -1.21
N SER A 55 10.30 -3.12 -2.17
CA SER A 55 11.75 -3.19 -2.01
C SER A 55 12.41 -1.98 -2.68
N PHE A 56 13.73 -2.00 -2.81
CA PHE A 56 14.44 -0.97 -3.55
C PHE A 56 15.58 -1.48 -4.43
N TYR A 57 15.89 -0.67 -5.44
CA TYR A 57 17.03 -0.81 -6.34
C TYR A 57 17.60 0.58 -6.70
N PRO A 58 18.87 0.67 -7.14
CA PRO A 58 19.44 1.92 -7.63
C PRO A 58 18.92 2.24 -9.04
N ALA A 59 17.71 2.75 -9.14
CA ALA A 59 17.06 3.07 -10.42
C ALA A 59 17.86 4.07 -11.26
N ASP A 60 18.09 3.73 -12.53
CA ASP A 60 18.71 4.62 -13.52
C ASP A 60 17.63 5.18 -14.47
N PRO A 61 17.38 6.50 -14.50
CA PRO A 61 16.40 7.09 -15.41
C PRO A 61 16.80 7.00 -16.90
N THR A 62 18.06 6.69 -17.21
CA THR A 62 18.55 6.55 -18.58
C THR A 62 18.35 5.15 -19.15
N GLU A 63 17.85 4.22 -18.34
CA GLU A 63 17.60 2.84 -18.72
C GLU A 63 16.14 2.42 -18.46
N GLY A 64 15.85 1.16 -18.80
CA GLY A 64 14.71 0.41 -18.29
C GLY A 64 13.64 0.01 -19.29
N ALA A 65 12.81 -0.95 -18.89
CA ALA A 65 11.86 -1.63 -19.76
C ALA A 65 10.81 -0.68 -20.38
N ALA A 66 10.51 0.46 -19.75
CA ALA A 66 9.57 1.44 -20.30
C ALA A 66 10.14 2.26 -21.47
N GLY A 67 11.43 2.11 -21.80
CA GLY A 67 12.04 2.70 -23.00
C GLY A 67 12.23 4.22 -22.94
N PHE A 68 12.27 4.80 -21.74
CA PHE A 68 12.37 6.26 -21.56
C PHE A 68 13.81 6.80 -21.60
N GLY A 69 14.82 5.94 -21.64
CA GLY A 69 16.24 6.34 -21.64
C GLY A 69 16.60 7.51 -22.58
N PRO A 70 16.23 7.46 -23.88
CA PRO A 70 16.53 8.53 -24.84
C PRO A 70 15.82 9.87 -24.60
N VAL A 71 14.81 9.89 -23.72
CA VAL A 71 14.06 11.10 -23.32
C VAL A 71 14.22 11.42 -21.84
N SER A 72 15.16 10.78 -21.15
CA SER A 72 15.37 10.93 -19.70
C SER A 72 15.58 12.39 -19.27
N ASP A 73 16.18 13.22 -20.10
CA ASP A 73 16.36 14.67 -19.89
C ASP A 73 15.04 15.47 -19.93
N ASP A 74 14.09 15.04 -20.77
CA ASP A 74 12.77 15.65 -20.97
C ASP A 74 11.64 14.95 -20.17
N MET A 75 11.98 13.92 -19.39
CA MET A 75 11.05 13.28 -18.46
C MET A 75 10.70 14.22 -17.28
N PRO A 76 9.53 14.03 -16.64
CA PRO A 76 9.11 14.82 -15.49
C PRO A 76 10.05 14.62 -14.29
N ALA A 77 10.09 15.61 -13.39
CA ALA A 77 11.01 15.63 -12.24
C ALA A 77 10.91 14.37 -11.36
N ILE A 78 9.70 13.82 -11.16
CA ILE A 78 9.48 12.57 -10.43
C ILE A 78 10.36 11.44 -10.99
N TYR A 79 10.41 11.27 -12.30
CA TYR A 79 11.19 10.24 -12.96
C TYR A 79 12.70 10.54 -12.89
N LYS A 80 13.08 11.78 -13.24
CA LYS A 80 14.50 12.22 -13.23
C LYS A 80 15.16 12.16 -11.86
N ASN A 81 14.37 12.35 -10.81
CA ASN A 81 14.83 12.29 -9.42
C ASN A 81 14.83 10.86 -8.85
N GLY A 82 14.64 9.83 -9.69
CA GLY A 82 14.71 8.43 -9.26
C GLY A 82 13.49 7.94 -8.49
N PHE A 83 12.35 8.64 -8.51
CA PHE A 83 11.07 8.10 -8.02
C PHE A 83 10.45 7.18 -9.08
N ILE A 84 11.22 6.15 -9.43
CA ILE A 84 10.90 5.15 -10.43
C ILE A 84 10.45 3.88 -9.72
N ALA A 85 9.48 3.18 -10.28
CA ALA A 85 9.06 1.86 -9.83
C ALA A 85 9.27 0.83 -10.94
N ALA A 86 9.76 -0.35 -10.52
CA ALA A 86 9.71 -1.57 -11.29
C ALA A 86 8.56 -2.45 -10.76
N LEU A 87 7.64 -2.83 -11.65
CA LEU A 87 6.50 -3.69 -11.28
C LEU A 87 6.79 -5.16 -11.59
N SER A 88 6.08 -6.07 -10.93
CA SER A 88 6.10 -7.48 -11.30
C SER A 88 5.66 -7.68 -12.77
N PRO A 89 6.05 -8.78 -13.46
CA PRO A 89 5.73 -8.96 -14.87
C PRO A 89 4.22 -8.95 -15.17
N THR A 90 3.42 -9.51 -14.26
CA THR A 90 1.94 -9.55 -14.38
C THR A 90 1.33 -8.15 -14.28
N GLU A 91 1.85 -7.30 -13.40
CA GLU A 91 1.34 -5.94 -13.18
C GLU A 91 1.86 -4.97 -14.23
N TYR A 92 3.13 -5.11 -14.64
CA TYR A 92 3.71 -4.33 -15.72
C TYR A 92 2.99 -4.59 -17.05
N ASN A 93 2.70 -5.86 -17.34
CA ASN A 93 1.94 -6.29 -18.52
C ASN A 93 0.43 -6.44 -18.22
N ARG A 94 -0.15 -5.45 -17.54
CA ARG A 94 -1.53 -5.45 -17.04
C ARG A 94 -2.53 -5.92 -18.10
N GLY A 95 -3.30 -6.95 -17.76
CA GLY A 95 -4.34 -7.50 -18.64
C GLY A 95 -3.79 -8.22 -19.87
N GLY A 96 -2.52 -8.67 -19.83
CA GLY A 96 -1.84 -9.34 -20.94
C GLY A 96 -1.31 -8.38 -22.01
N ALA A 97 -1.48 -7.07 -21.84
CA ALA A 97 -0.94 -6.07 -22.75
C ALA A 97 0.51 -5.71 -22.36
N ASN A 98 1.43 -5.85 -23.30
CA ASN A 98 2.84 -5.49 -23.13
C ASN A 98 3.00 -4.07 -22.57
N ALA A 99 3.87 -3.89 -21.57
CA ALA A 99 4.24 -2.60 -21.01
C ALA A 99 3.05 -1.66 -20.73
N ALA A 100 1.90 -2.23 -20.34
CA ALA A 100 0.65 -1.51 -20.16
C ALA A 100 0.75 -0.45 -19.06
N ALA A 101 1.58 -0.71 -18.05
CA ALA A 101 1.80 0.18 -16.91
C ALA A 101 2.90 1.24 -17.13
N ALA A 102 3.65 1.19 -18.24
CA ALA A 102 4.75 2.13 -18.49
C ALA A 102 4.28 3.59 -18.41
N GLY A 103 4.96 4.39 -17.58
CA GLY A 103 4.63 5.80 -17.33
C GLY A 103 3.38 6.04 -16.47
N GLU A 104 2.71 4.99 -15.96
CA GLU A 104 1.68 5.15 -14.93
C GLU A 104 2.31 5.57 -13.60
N CYS A 105 1.56 6.26 -12.75
CA CYS A 105 2.01 6.65 -11.41
C CYS A 105 1.17 6.00 -10.32
N TYR A 106 1.84 5.62 -9.24
CA TYR A 106 1.22 5.06 -8.04
C TYR A 106 1.60 5.91 -6.84
N GLU A 107 0.62 6.17 -5.99
CA GLU A 107 0.86 6.72 -4.65
C GLU A 107 0.95 5.55 -3.67
N LEU A 108 1.98 5.60 -2.83
CA LEU A 108 2.37 4.56 -1.89
C LEU A 108 2.46 5.17 -0.49
N THR A 109 1.86 4.53 0.50
CA THR A 109 1.97 4.92 1.92
C THR A 109 2.55 3.79 2.72
N GLY A 110 3.74 4.04 3.27
CA GLY A 110 4.45 3.12 4.14
C GLY A 110 4.67 3.68 5.55
N PRO A 111 5.46 2.97 6.39
CA PRO A 111 5.67 3.33 7.79
C PRO A 111 6.28 4.71 8.05
N ALA A 112 7.04 5.27 7.10
CA ALA A 112 7.70 6.57 7.28
C ALA A 112 6.99 7.73 6.58
N GLY A 113 6.05 7.45 5.67
CA GLY A 113 5.37 8.49 4.91
C GLY A 113 4.74 8.00 3.63
N THR A 114 4.35 8.98 2.81
CA THR A 114 3.69 8.78 1.52
C THR A 114 4.57 9.32 0.40
N THR A 115 4.60 8.64 -0.73
CA THR A 115 5.29 9.12 -1.93
C THR A 115 4.50 8.76 -3.19
N THR A 116 4.84 9.41 -4.30
CA THR A 116 4.37 8.99 -5.62
C THR A 116 5.57 8.52 -6.43
N VAL A 117 5.39 7.44 -7.19
CA VAL A 117 6.41 6.88 -8.08
C VAL A 117 5.85 6.70 -9.48
N MET A 118 6.73 6.72 -10.49
CA MET A 118 6.40 6.48 -11.89
C MET A 118 6.95 5.13 -12.34
N VAL A 119 6.13 4.33 -13.02
CA VAL A 119 6.57 3.03 -13.55
C VAL A 119 7.52 3.26 -14.72
N GLY A 120 8.79 2.92 -14.52
CA GLY A 120 9.85 3.00 -15.53
C GLY A 120 10.42 1.65 -15.93
N GLU A 121 10.13 0.61 -15.16
CA GLU A 121 10.85 -0.65 -15.23
C GLU A 121 9.93 -1.86 -14.97
N LEU A 122 10.42 -3.02 -15.34
CA LEU A 122 9.89 -4.32 -14.97
C LEU A 122 10.87 -5.01 -14.01
N SER A 123 10.36 -5.45 -12.86
CA SER A 123 11.11 -6.34 -11.97
C SER A 123 10.91 -7.78 -12.46
N PRO A 124 11.99 -8.53 -12.76
CA PRO A 124 11.87 -9.87 -13.36
C PRO A 124 11.21 -10.89 -12.43
N SER A 125 11.22 -10.64 -11.12
CA SER A 125 10.61 -11.50 -10.12
C SER A 125 10.19 -10.71 -8.89
N ALA A 126 9.04 -11.06 -8.33
CA ALA A 126 8.67 -10.64 -6.98
C ALA A 126 9.21 -11.67 -5.96
N PRO A 127 9.63 -11.25 -4.75
CA PRO A 127 10.02 -12.15 -3.68
C PRO A 127 8.89 -13.12 -3.30
N PRO A 128 9.20 -14.35 -2.89
CA PRO A 128 8.20 -15.28 -2.34
C PRO A 128 7.44 -14.67 -1.15
N GLY A 129 6.15 -15.00 -1.03
CA GLY A 129 5.27 -14.47 0.01
C GLY A 129 4.71 -13.07 -0.27
N THR A 130 4.91 -12.51 -1.46
CA THR A 130 4.36 -11.19 -1.84
C THR A 130 3.13 -11.35 -2.74
N MET A 131 3.34 -11.58 -4.03
CA MET A 131 2.28 -11.73 -5.03
C MET A 131 1.39 -12.95 -4.78
N ASP A 132 1.98 -14.06 -4.31
CA ASP A 132 1.28 -15.29 -3.90
C ASP A 132 0.42 -15.10 -2.64
N ALA A 133 0.74 -14.09 -1.82
CA ALA A 133 -0.10 -13.65 -0.71
C ALA A 133 -1.18 -12.63 -1.13
N GLY A 134 -1.40 -12.44 -2.44
CA GLY A 134 -2.43 -11.55 -2.98
C GLY A 134 -2.09 -10.06 -2.92
N ARG A 135 -0.80 -9.71 -2.79
CA ARG A 135 -0.32 -8.32 -2.75
C ARG A 135 0.27 -7.90 -4.08
N SER A 136 0.27 -6.60 -4.34
CA SER A 136 1.10 -6.02 -5.40
C SER A 136 2.57 -5.98 -4.98
N TYR A 137 3.48 -5.94 -5.96
CA TYR A 137 4.92 -5.81 -5.69
C TYR A 137 5.55 -4.64 -6.47
N PHE A 138 6.29 -3.81 -5.74
CA PHE A 138 7.00 -2.66 -6.30
C PHE A 138 8.47 -2.70 -5.87
N ASP A 139 9.39 -2.76 -6.82
CA ASP A 139 10.80 -2.54 -6.56
C ASP A 139 11.13 -1.08 -6.90
N LEU A 140 11.42 -0.27 -5.88
CA LEU A 140 11.42 1.19 -5.99
C LEU A 140 12.84 1.74 -6.16
N GLY A 141 12.97 2.84 -6.90
CA GLY A 141 14.18 3.65 -6.82
C GLY A 141 14.43 4.09 -5.37
N THR A 142 15.71 4.08 -4.95
CA THR A 142 16.13 4.44 -3.59
C THR A 142 15.44 5.67 -2.99
N PRO A 143 15.26 6.80 -3.72
CA PRO A 143 14.55 7.97 -3.18
C PRO A 143 13.10 7.68 -2.78
N GLY A 144 12.36 6.95 -3.62
CA GLY A 144 10.98 6.56 -3.35
C GLY A 144 10.88 5.63 -2.14
N PHE A 145 11.75 4.61 -2.08
CA PHE A 145 11.77 3.69 -0.94
C PHE A 145 12.10 4.39 0.38
N GLN A 146 13.08 5.30 0.39
CA GLN A 146 13.43 6.05 1.59
C GLN A 146 12.29 6.93 2.11
N GLN A 147 11.43 7.47 1.24
CA GLN A 147 10.26 8.25 1.69
C GLN A 147 9.23 7.39 2.44
N ILE A 148 9.03 6.13 2.01
CA ILE A 148 8.02 5.25 2.63
C ILE A 148 8.59 4.40 3.77
N ALA A 149 9.90 4.12 3.78
CA ALA A 149 10.56 3.26 4.77
C ALA A 149 11.39 4.05 5.81
N GLY A 150 11.85 5.25 5.46
CA GLY A 150 12.75 6.08 6.26
C GLY A 150 14.21 5.64 6.24
N THR A 151 14.50 4.44 5.73
CA THR A 151 15.85 3.86 5.58
C THR A 151 15.82 2.71 4.57
N THR A 152 16.93 2.44 3.91
CA THR A 152 17.10 1.25 3.04
C THR A 152 17.47 -0.02 3.84
N SER A 153 17.91 0.11 5.09
CA SER A 153 18.42 -1.01 5.89
C SER A 153 17.38 -2.09 6.22
N VAL A 154 16.09 -1.78 6.07
CA VAL A 154 15.00 -2.74 6.33
C VAL A 154 14.75 -3.70 5.17
N GLY A 155 15.26 -3.39 3.97
CA GLY A 155 15.11 -4.21 2.76
C GLY A 155 13.71 -4.20 2.14
N TYR A 156 12.67 -4.43 2.95
CA TYR A 156 11.28 -4.50 2.51
C TYR A 156 10.35 -3.73 3.45
N VAL A 157 9.25 -3.19 2.91
CA VAL A 157 8.16 -2.59 3.69
C VAL A 157 6.79 -2.95 3.10
N ALA A 158 5.79 -3.11 3.96
CA ALA A 158 4.39 -3.13 3.55
C ALA A 158 3.86 -1.72 3.29
N THR A 159 3.04 -1.56 2.27
CA THR A 159 2.38 -0.30 1.94
C THR A 159 0.93 -0.51 1.51
N GLY A 160 0.14 0.54 1.67
CA GLY A 160 -1.06 0.72 0.85
C GLY A 160 -0.69 1.43 -0.45
N CYS A 161 -1.35 1.08 -1.55
CA CYS A 161 -1.11 1.75 -2.84
C CYS A 161 -2.41 2.07 -3.59
N ARG A 162 -2.34 3.10 -4.44
CA ARG A 162 -3.38 3.41 -5.43
C ARG A 162 -2.77 3.99 -6.70
N LEU A 163 -3.43 3.75 -7.83
CA LEU A 163 -3.11 4.42 -9.08
C LEU A 163 -3.52 5.90 -9.00
N VAL A 164 -2.65 6.81 -9.46
CA VAL A 164 -2.91 8.25 -9.50
C VAL A 164 -2.54 8.85 -10.86
N PRO A 165 -3.13 9.99 -11.26
CA PRO A 165 -2.67 10.72 -12.44
C PRO A 165 -1.21 11.12 -12.26
N ALA A 166 -0.37 10.86 -13.27
CA ALA A 166 1.03 11.23 -13.18
C ALA A 166 1.19 12.76 -13.01
N PRO A 167 2.05 13.23 -12.09
CA PRO A 167 2.23 14.66 -11.81
C PRO A 167 3.17 15.29 -12.86
N VAL A 168 2.74 15.29 -14.11
CA VAL A 168 3.49 15.83 -15.25
C VAL A 168 3.03 17.23 -15.62
N THR A 169 3.93 18.02 -16.22
CA THR A 169 3.61 19.33 -16.78
C THR A 169 3.63 19.28 -18.31
N GLY A 170 2.79 20.09 -18.94
CA GLY A 170 2.66 20.13 -20.40
C GLY A 170 1.87 18.95 -21.00
N ASN A 171 1.91 18.88 -22.33
CA ASN A 171 1.12 17.95 -23.12
C ASN A 171 1.79 16.58 -23.28
N VAL A 172 1.01 15.59 -23.73
CA VAL A 172 1.56 14.26 -24.06
C VAL A 172 2.59 14.39 -25.18
N LYS A 173 3.65 13.60 -25.13
CA LYS A 173 4.74 13.62 -26.11
C LYS A 173 4.98 12.23 -26.70
N LEU A 174 5.58 12.20 -27.88
CA LEU A 174 6.04 10.99 -28.56
C LEU A 174 7.52 11.12 -28.88
N LEU A 175 8.27 10.05 -28.67
CA LEU A 175 9.62 9.87 -29.20
C LEU A 175 9.56 9.03 -30.47
N VAL A 176 10.17 9.53 -31.53
CA VAL A 176 10.44 8.75 -32.75
C VAL A 176 11.65 7.85 -32.51
N VAL A 177 11.44 6.54 -32.58
CA VAL A 177 12.50 5.54 -32.44
C VAL A 177 13.38 5.55 -33.70
N ILE A 178 14.66 5.21 -33.54
CA ILE A 178 15.62 5.15 -34.65
C ILE A 178 15.13 4.28 -35.83
N ASN A 179 15.46 4.70 -37.05
CA ASN A 179 15.09 4.08 -38.31
C ASN A 179 13.58 4.07 -38.61
N ALA A 180 12.79 4.95 -37.96
CA ALA A 180 11.38 5.11 -38.28
C ALA A 180 11.18 5.92 -39.59
N GLY A 181 10.21 5.52 -40.40
CA GLY A 181 9.87 6.05 -41.71
C GLY A 181 8.58 5.45 -42.27
N GLY A 182 8.42 5.47 -43.60
CA GLY A 182 7.19 5.02 -44.25
C GLY A 182 6.91 3.51 -44.10
N PHE A 183 7.94 2.67 -44.13
CA PHE A 183 7.79 1.21 -44.10
C PHE A 183 7.85 0.61 -42.69
N TYR A 184 8.45 1.34 -41.74
CA TYR A 184 8.53 0.97 -40.34
C TYR A 184 8.34 2.22 -39.50
N LEU A 185 7.38 2.26 -38.59
CA LEU A 185 7.22 3.39 -37.68
C LEU A 185 7.14 2.86 -36.26
N ALA A 186 7.98 3.38 -35.36
CA ALA A 186 7.94 3.07 -33.95
C ALA A 186 7.94 4.35 -33.11
N LEU A 187 6.97 4.46 -32.21
CA LEU A 187 6.75 5.64 -31.38
C LEU A 187 6.63 5.24 -29.90
N THR A 188 7.37 5.91 -29.03
CA THR A 188 7.26 5.73 -27.56
C THR A 188 6.50 6.92 -26.97
N PRO A 189 5.31 6.73 -26.40
CA PRO A 189 4.61 7.80 -25.70
C PRO A 189 5.25 8.08 -24.35
N TYR A 190 5.35 9.36 -23.99
CA TYR A 190 5.84 9.79 -22.68
C TYR A 190 5.15 11.11 -22.26
N ASN A 191 5.42 11.56 -21.03
CA ASN A 191 4.82 12.78 -20.45
C ASN A 191 3.27 12.77 -20.45
N HIS A 192 2.66 11.64 -20.09
CA HIS A 192 1.20 11.47 -20.05
C HIS A 192 0.69 11.28 -18.62
N ARG A 193 -0.47 11.86 -18.30
CA ARG A 193 -1.09 11.71 -16.97
C ARG A 193 -1.74 10.34 -16.73
N ALA A 194 -2.14 9.66 -17.80
CA ALA A 194 -2.80 8.35 -17.76
C ALA A 194 -2.00 7.35 -18.62
N GLY A 195 -1.98 6.08 -18.21
CA GLY A 195 -1.41 5.02 -19.04
C GLY A 195 -2.07 4.96 -20.41
N ILE A 196 -1.30 4.67 -21.45
CA ILE A 196 -1.80 4.53 -22.83
C ILE A 196 -2.37 3.13 -22.99
N THR A 197 -3.42 2.95 -23.80
CA THR A 197 -3.93 1.63 -24.21
C THR A 197 -3.72 1.38 -25.69
N LYS A 198 -3.85 2.43 -26.51
CA LYS A 198 -3.86 2.29 -27.97
C LYS A 198 -3.13 3.45 -28.64
N MET A 199 -2.46 3.15 -29.76
CA MET A 199 -1.95 4.15 -30.69
C MET A 199 -2.34 3.73 -32.10
N GLU A 200 -2.74 4.71 -32.91
CA GLU A 200 -3.11 4.50 -34.31
C GLU A 200 -2.46 5.56 -35.20
N VAL A 201 -2.13 5.15 -36.42
CA VAL A 201 -1.59 6.03 -37.46
C VAL A 201 -2.53 6.06 -38.65
N LYS A 202 -2.64 7.21 -39.32
CA LYS A 202 -3.38 7.38 -40.56
C LYS A 202 -2.46 7.98 -41.61
N SER A 203 -2.28 7.24 -42.71
CA SER A 203 -1.52 7.69 -43.88
C SER A 203 -2.22 8.86 -44.57
N ASN A 204 -1.45 9.75 -45.20
CA ASN A 204 -2.00 10.81 -46.05
C ASN A 204 -2.88 10.21 -47.16
N GLY A 205 -3.99 10.88 -47.46
CA GLY A 205 -4.99 10.40 -48.43
C GLY A 205 -5.85 9.21 -47.98
N SER A 206 -5.56 8.59 -46.82
CA SER A 206 -6.38 7.51 -46.26
C SER A 206 -7.44 8.04 -45.29
N SER A 207 -8.59 7.38 -45.26
CA SER A 207 -9.64 7.56 -44.24
C SER A 207 -9.51 6.57 -43.07
N THR A 208 -8.62 5.58 -43.18
CA THR A 208 -8.53 4.44 -42.25
C THR A 208 -7.40 4.65 -41.24
N TRP A 209 -7.74 4.51 -39.96
CA TRP A 209 -6.78 4.43 -38.87
C TRP A 209 -6.23 2.99 -38.75
N ILE A 210 -4.91 2.88 -38.73
CA ILE A 210 -4.20 1.62 -38.61
C ILE A 210 -3.71 1.50 -37.16
N ASN A 211 -4.08 0.40 -36.48
CA ASN A 211 -3.60 0.11 -35.14
C ASN A 211 -2.10 -0.18 -35.15
N MET A 212 -1.37 0.40 -34.20
CA MET A 212 0.03 0.12 -33.95
C MET A 212 0.13 -0.77 -32.70
N PRO A 213 0.44 -2.07 -32.82
CA PRO A 213 0.63 -2.92 -31.64
C PRO A 213 1.76 -2.40 -30.73
N ARG A 214 1.62 -2.61 -29.42
CA ARG A 214 2.67 -2.25 -28.46
C ARG A 214 3.64 -3.41 -28.25
N SER A 215 4.94 -3.15 -28.38
CA SER A 215 6.00 -4.08 -28.02
C SER A 215 6.30 -4.08 -26.52
N ILE A 216 7.10 -5.04 -26.08
CA ILE A 216 7.52 -5.19 -24.68
C ILE A 216 8.31 -3.99 -24.14
N ALA A 217 8.87 -3.16 -25.02
CA ALA A 217 9.68 -1.99 -24.67
C ALA A 217 8.88 -0.67 -24.73
N ASN A 218 7.56 -0.74 -24.56
CA ASN A 218 6.64 0.41 -24.64
C ASN A 218 6.72 1.19 -25.96
N ARG A 219 6.98 0.51 -27.08
CA ARG A 219 6.96 1.12 -28.42
C ARG A 219 5.69 0.69 -29.13
N PHE A 220 5.00 1.62 -29.76
CA PHE A 220 3.89 1.31 -30.65
C PHE A 220 4.42 1.26 -32.05
N GLU A 221 4.18 0.15 -32.75
CA GLU A 221 4.90 -0.17 -33.98
C GLU A 221 3.95 -0.39 -35.16
N TYR A 222 4.34 0.11 -36.32
CA TYR A 222 3.77 -0.22 -37.62
C TYR A 222 4.86 -0.94 -38.42
N ASN A 223 4.64 -2.22 -38.70
CA ASN A 223 5.63 -3.13 -39.32
C ASN A 223 5.07 -3.94 -40.50
N ALA A 224 3.78 -3.81 -40.84
CA ALA A 224 3.05 -4.87 -41.53
C ALA A 224 2.25 -4.43 -42.77
N GLY A 225 2.58 -3.30 -43.42
CA GLY A 225 1.73 -2.78 -44.49
C GLY A 225 2.44 -1.97 -45.58
N PRO A 226 1.68 -1.44 -46.55
CA PRO A 226 2.22 -0.54 -47.57
C PRO A 226 2.88 0.67 -46.92
N GLY A 227 3.90 1.24 -47.57
CA GLY A 227 4.59 2.41 -47.02
C GLY A 227 3.60 3.53 -46.70
N LEU A 228 3.67 4.05 -45.48
CA LEU A 228 2.91 5.23 -45.06
C LEU A 228 3.31 6.43 -45.91
N VAL A 229 2.30 7.15 -46.40
CA VAL A 229 2.48 8.40 -47.14
C VAL A 229 2.39 9.56 -46.15
N PHE A 230 3.42 10.39 -46.12
CA PHE A 230 3.47 11.58 -45.28
C PHE A 230 2.71 12.77 -45.92
N PRO A 231 2.22 13.75 -45.12
CA PRO A 231 2.24 13.75 -43.66
C PRO A 231 1.26 12.73 -43.07
N VAL A 232 1.67 12.07 -41.99
CA VAL A 232 0.80 11.10 -41.27
C VAL A 232 0.10 11.78 -40.10
N GLN A 233 -1.05 11.27 -39.69
CA GLN A 233 -1.69 11.65 -38.42
C GLN A 233 -1.53 10.51 -37.42
N VAL A 234 -1.28 10.85 -36.15
CA VAL A 234 -1.19 9.88 -35.06
C VAL A 234 -2.22 10.24 -33.99
N ARG A 235 -2.88 9.25 -33.42
CA ARG A 235 -3.70 9.43 -32.22
C ARG A 235 -3.38 8.37 -31.18
N ILE A 236 -3.50 8.75 -29.92
CA ILE A 236 -3.31 7.88 -28.76
C ILE A 236 -4.58 7.86 -27.92
N THR A 237 -4.88 6.71 -27.32
CA THR A 237 -6.01 6.52 -26.41
C THR A 237 -5.48 6.19 -25.02
N SER A 238 -5.98 6.89 -24.00
CA SER A 238 -5.66 6.59 -22.61
C SER A 238 -6.38 5.33 -22.13
N ARG A 239 -5.96 4.80 -20.99
CA ARG A 239 -6.66 3.70 -20.30
C ARG A 239 -8.08 4.02 -19.84
N PHE A 240 -8.46 5.30 -19.88
CA PHE A 240 -9.79 5.78 -19.53
C PHE A 240 -10.60 6.20 -20.77
N GLY A 241 -10.11 5.91 -21.98
CA GLY A 241 -10.84 6.10 -23.23
C GLY A 241 -10.69 7.48 -23.88
N GLU A 242 -9.99 8.42 -23.24
CA GLU A 242 -9.74 9.74 -23.82
C GLU A 242 -8.73 9.64 -24.98
N VAL A 243 -8.99 10.35 -26.08
CA VAL A 243 -8.19 10.30 -27.30
C VAL A 243 -7.51 11.65 -27.53
N VAL A 244 -6.19 11.65 -27.72
CA VAL A 244 -5.43 12.82 -28.18
C VAL A 244 -4.94 12.56 -29.60
N THR A 245 -5.29 13.43 -30.53
CA THR A 245 -4.83 13.39 -31.93
C THR A 245 -3.74 14.43 -32.12
N PHE A 246 -2.56 14.01 -32.57
CA PHE A 246 -1.42 14.87 -32.82
C PHE A 246 -1.62 15.68 -34.12
N PRO A 247 -0.98 16.86 -34.24
CA PRO A 247 -0.83 17.53 -35.53
C PRO A 247 -0.24 16.59 -36.58
N SER A 248 -0.51 16.87 -37.86
CA SER A 248 0.05 16.10 -38.97
C SER A 248 1.59 16.13 -38.92
N ILE A 249 2.21 14.96 -38.92
CA ILE A 249 3.66 14.78 -38.83
C ILE A 249 4.20 14.66 -40.25
N ALA A 250 5.03 15.61 -40.68
CA ALA A 250 5.52 15.70 -42.07
C ALA A 250 6.65 14.71 -42.40
N SER A 251 7.45 14.33 -41.41
CA SER A 251 8.56 13.38 -41.53
C SER A 251 8.86 12.77 -40.16
N MET A 252 9.56 11.64 -40.17
CA MET A 252 10.10 11.01 -38.96
C MET A 252 11.62 11.14 -39.01
N THR A 253 12.20 11.83 -38.03
CA THR A 253 13.65 11.90 -37.85
C THR A 253 14.01 11.13 -36.59
N ASP A 254 15.14 10.44 -36.60
CA ASP A 254 15.64 9.70 -35.44
C ASP A 254 15.68 10.58 -34.18
N ASN A 255 15.13 10.04 -33.09
CA ASN A 255 15.03 10.70 -31.78
C ASN A 255 14.22 12.00 -31.77
N GLN A 256 13.44 12.27 -32.83
CA GLN A 256 12.55 13.43 -32.84
C GLN A 256 11.52 13.33 -31.71
N ARG A 257 11.35 14.44 -30.99
CA ARG A 257 10.35 14.61 -29.94
C ARG A 257 9.17 15.40 -30.49
N ILE A 258 7.99 14.83 -30.38
CA ILE A 258 6.76 15.41 -30.91
C ILE A 258 5.84 15.73 -29.74
N THR A 259 5.47 17.00 -29.57
CA THR A 259 4.53 17.42 -28.53
C THR A 259 3.11 17.44 -29.08
N GLY A 260 2.19 16.80 -28.37
CA GLY A 260 0.77 16.77 -28.70
C GLY A 260 0.06 18.08 -28.34
N PRO A 261 -1.19 18.26 -28.78
CA PRO A 261 -1.92 19.50 -28.55
C PRO A 261 -2.55 19.58 -27.16
N ALA A 262 -2.63 18.46 -26.43
CA ALA A 262 -3.31 18.38 -25.15
C ALA A 262 -2.68 17.34 -24.22
N GLN A 263 -3.12 17.37 -22.96
CA GLN A 263 -2.87 16.37 -21.93
C GLN A 263 -4.18 15.64 -21.62
N PHE A 264 -4.09 14.39 -21.14
CA PHE A 264 -5.27 13.66 -20.66
C PHE A 264 -5.84 14.31 -19.40
N THR A 265 -7.16 14.41 -19.36
CA THR A 265 -7.95 15.02 -18.28
C THR A 265 -9.00 14.08 -17.70
N THR A 266 -9.29 12.97 -18.38
CA THR A 266 -10.29 11.98 -17.97
C THR A 266 -9.65 10.95 -17.04
N PHE A 267 -10.13 10.93 -15.80
CA PHE A 267 -9.77 9.95 -14.78
C PHE A 267 -11.02 9.54 -14.01
N PRO A 268 -11.11 8.29 -13.53
CA PRO A 268 -12.11 7.94 -12.54
C PRO A 268 -11.89 8.76 -11.27
N ALA A 269 -12.92 8.84 -10.43
CA ALA A 269 -12.74 9.35 -9.07
C ALA A 269 -11.62 8.58 -8.39
N LEU A 270 -10.71 9.29 -7.71
CA LEU A 270 -9.63 8.64 -7.00
C LEU A 270 -10.20 7.83 -5.84
N ALA A 271 -9.71 6.61 -5.68
CA ALA A 271 -9.89 5.87 -4.44
C ALA A 271 -9.39 6.72 -3.25
N PRO A 272 -9.84 6.49 -2.01
CA PRO A 272 -9.30 7.17 -0.84
C PRO A 272 -7.76 7.11 -0.80
N ALA A 273 -7.13 8.10 -0.16
CA ALA A 273 -5.68 8.08 -0.01
C ALA A 273 -5.23 6.76 0.64
N PRO A 274 -4.13 6.14 0.17
CA PRO A 274 -3.62 4.94 0.78
C PRO A 274 -3.26 5.26 2.22
N ALA A 275 -3.64 4.36 3.13
CA ALA A 275 -3.18 4.38 4.50
C ALA A 275 -2.13 3.29 4.69
N LEU A 276 -1.29 3.43 5.72
CA LEU A 276 -0.47 2.31 6.15
C LEU A 276 -1.42 1.18 6.56
N GLN A 277 -1.30 0.05 5.88
CA GLN A 277 -2.07 -1.13 6.21
C GLN A 277 -1.13 -2.17 6.81
N MET A 278 -1.47 -2.66 7.99
CA MET A 278 -0.69 -3.69 8.69
C MET A 278 -1.46 -5.00 8.65
N SER A 279 -0.76 -6.11 8.44
CA SER A 279 -1.35 -7.42 8.67
C SER A 279 -1.67 -7.62 10.15
N PRO A 280 -2.59 -8.54 10.48
CA PRO A 280 -2.60 -9.13 11.80
C PRO A 280 -1.19 -9.58 12.19
N VAL A 281 -0.81 -9.29 13.43
CA VAL A 281 0.42 -9.83 14.03
C VAL A 281 0.35 -11.35 14.02
N TYR A 282 -0.82 -11.91 14.36
CA TYR A 282 -1.05 -13.35 14.42
C TYR A 282 -2.52 -13.71 14.15
N ALA A 283 -2.75 -14.79 13.40
CA ALA A 283 -4.06 -15.44 13.26
C ALA A 283 -3.97 -16.96 13.41
N ASP A 284 -3.10 -17.63 12.63
CA ASP A 284 -2.74 -19.05 12.77
C ASP A 284 -1.21 -19.25 12.76
N SER A 285 -0.52 -18.29 12.18
CA SER A 285 0.93 -18.17 12.15
C SER A 285 1.27 -16.69 12.15
N PHE A 286 2.54 -16.38 12.42
CA PHE A 286 3.05 -15.05 12.06
C PHE A 286 3.03 -14.88 10.54
N SER A 287 2.81 -13.64 10.10
CA SER A 287 2.96 -13.29 8.69
C SER A 287 4.39 -13.57 8.23
N SER A 288 4.53 -14.27 7.11
CA SER A 288 5.81 -14.47 6.42
C SER A 288 5.99 -13.52 5.23
N VAL A 289 5.07 -12.55 5.06
CA VAL A 289 5.13 -11.58 3.97
C VAL A 289 6.30 -10.61 4.21
N PRO A 290 7.25 -10.47 3.26
CA PRO A 290 8.35 -9.52 3.40
C PRO A 290 7.86 -8.08 3.67
N GLY A 291 8.44 -7.45 4.69
CA GLY A 291 8.11 -6.08 5.10
C GLY A 291 6.89 -5.96 6.01
N ASP A 292 6.14 -7.05 6.24
CA ASP A 292 4.99 -7.15 7.15
C ASP A 292 5.11 -8.37 8.09
N SER A 293 6.32 -8.91 8.23
CA SER A 293 6.53 -10.14 8.97
C SER A 293 6.68 -9.85 10.47
N TRP A 294 6.25 -10.81 11.27
CA TRP A 294 6.32 -10.74 12.72
C TRP A 294 7.10 -11.93 13.26
N SER A 295 7.74 -11.71 14.40
CA SER A 295 8.37 -12.78 15.16
C SER A 295 8.08 -12.61 16.65
N ALA A 296 8.19 -13.69 17.39
CA ALA A 296 8.15 -13.67 18.84
C ALA A 296 9.47 -14.19 19.39
N SER A 297 10.07 -13.41 20.28
CA SER A 297 11.33 -13.75 20.94
C SER A 297 11.11 -13.81 22.46
N PRO A 298 11.42 -14.95 23.11
CA PRO A 298 11.37 -15.01 24.56
C PRO A 298 12.48 -14.16 25.16
N TYR A 299 12.22 -13.56 26.32
CA TYR A 299 13.27 -12.90 27.10
C TYR A 299 13.22 -13.34 28.56
N SER A 300 14.40 -13.35 29.18
CA SER A 300 14.63 -13.77 30.58
C SER A 300 14.20 -15.21 30.92
N GLY A 301 14.08 -16.12 29.94
CA GLY A 301 13.84 -17.55 30.16
C GLY A 301 12.39 -18.01 29.99
N ALA A 302 11.51 -17.15 29.47
CA ALA A 302 10.22 -17.58 28.93
C ALA A 302 10.41 -18.54 27.73
N SER A 303 9.34 -19.21 27.33
CA SER A 303 9.31 -19.98 26.08
C SER A 303 8.08 -19.60 25.26
N VAL A 304 8.24 -19.64 23.94
CA VAL A 304 7.17 -19.38 22.97
C VAL A 304 7.08 -20.53 22.00
N THR A 305 5.86 -21.05 21.80
CA THR A 305 5.52 -21.99 20.72
C THR A 305 4.55 -21.27 19.79
N PRO A 306 5.02 -20.77 18.63
CA PRO A 306 4.21 -19.95 17.73
C PRO A 306 3.02 -20.66 17.09
N VAL A 307 3.05 -21.98 16.98
CA VAL A 307 1.99 -22.78 16.34
C VAL A 307 1.59 -23.89 17.30
N PHE A 308 0.62 -23.60 18.18
CA PHE A 308 0.06 -24.55 19.13
C PHE A 308 -1.40 -24.85 18.78
N THR A 309 -1.70 -26.12 18.47
CA THR A 309 -3.03 -26.53 18.00
C THR A 309 -3.96 -27.02 19.11
N GLY A 310 -3.45 -27.23 20.32
CA GLY A 310 -4.20 -27.83 21.42
C GLY A 310 -5.21 -26.91 22.12
N ALA A 311 -5.18 -25.60 21.85
CA ALA A 311 -6.13 -24.63 22.37
C ALA A 311 -6.05 -23.34 21.55
N HIS A 312 -7.04 -23.04 20.71
CA HIS A 312 -7.12 -21.82 19.92
C HIS A 312 -8.44 -21.09 20.20
N HIS A 313 -8.48 -19.79 19.92
CA HIS A 313 -9.67 -18.96 20.00
C HIS A 313 -10.41 -18.95 18.66
N GLU A 314 -9.67 -18.71 17.58
CA GLU A 314 -10.15 -18.79 16.20
C GLU A 314 -9.16 -19.62 15.36
N GLY A 315 -9.55 -19.99 14.14
CA GLY A 315 -8.67 -20.73 13.25
C GLY A 315 -8.33 -22.14 13.75
N SER A 316 -7.05 -22.47 13.71
CA SER A 316 -6.49 -23.81 13.92
C SER A 316 -5.31 -23.85 14.89
N ALA A 317 -4.67 -22.70 15.15
CA ALA A 317 -3.51 -22.60 16.03
C ALA A 317 -3.51 -21.29 16.81
N CYS A 318 -2.79 -21.28 17.93
CA CYS A 318 -2.49 -20.07 18.69
C CYS A 318 -1.01 -20.03 19.09
N ILE A 319 -0.60 -18.94 19.72
CA ILE A 319 0.70 -18.84 20.38
C ILE A 319 0.57 -19.41 21.79
N GLN A 320 1.42 -20.36 22.16
CA GLN A 320 1.57 -20.82 23.54
C GLN A 320 2.79 -20.17 24.17
N LEU A 321 2.60 -19.61 25.37
CA LEU A 321 3.61 -19.00 26.21
C LEU A 321 3.76 -19.84 27.48
N SER A 322 4.99 -20.19 27.83
CA SER A 322 5.30 -20.98 29.02
C SER A 322 6.56 -20.47 29.72
N ALA A 323 6.88 -21.03 30.90
CA ALA A 323 8.03 -20.63 31.71
C ALA A 323 8.07 -19.12 32.02
N LEU A 324 6.90 -18.50 32.23
CA LEU A 324 6.76 -17.09 32.60
C LEU A 324 7.17 -16.88 34.06
N GLY A 325 8.49 -16.82 34.29
CA GLY A 325 9.12 -16.56 35.57
C GLY A 325 8.99 -15.11 36.06
N SER A 326 9.80 -14.77 37.05
CA SER A 326 9.88 -13.44 37.66
C SER A 326 10.29 -12.38 36.63
N PHE A 327 9.38 -11.45 36.30
CA PHE A 327 9.60 -10.39 35.29
C PHE A 327 9.95 -10.87 33.86
N ASN A 328 9.73 -12.16 33.57
CA ASN A 328 9.95 -12.74 32.24
C ASN A 328 8.81 -12.42 31.29
N GLY A 329 9.05 -12.62 30.01
CA GLY A 329 8.00 -12.40 29.01
C GLY A 329 8.40 -12.78 27.61
N VAL A 330 7.56 -12.37 26.68
CA VAL A 330 7.77 -12.57 25.24
C VAL A 330 7.61 -11.23 24.55
N MET A 331 8.56 -10.93 23.67
CA MET A 331 8.59 -9.75 22.85
C MET A 331 8.13 -10.11 21.44
N PHE A 332 7.24 -9.30 20.88
CA PHE A 332 6.73 -9.42 19.52
C PHE A 332 7.33 -8.31 18.67
N LEU A 333 8.05 -8.73 17.63
CA LEU A 333 8.91 -7.88 16.82
C LEU A 333 8.36 -7.85 15.39
N PRO A 334 7.98 -6.67 14.86
CA PRO A 334 7.77 -6.49 13.43
C PRO A 334 9.12 -6.47 12.70
N SER A 335 9.13 -6.81 11.42
CA SER A 335 10.30 -6.64 10.55
C SER A 335 10.68 -5.17 10.35
N VAL A 336 9.70 -4.27 10.46
CA VAL A 336 9.86 -2.84 10.22
C VAL A 336 9.16 -2.07 11.33
N PRO A 337 9.83 -1.13 12.02
CA PRO A 337 9.16 -0.27 12.98
C PRO A 337 8.10 0.60 12.29
N PHE A 338 6.95 0.77 12.91
CA PHE A 338 5.79 1.42 12.30
C PHE A 338 5.25 2.56 13.18
N PRO A 339 4.63 3.60 12.61
CA PRO A 339 4.08 4.69 13.37
C PRO A 339 2.90 4.16 14.18
N LYS A 340 2.78 4.63 15.41
CA LYS A 340 1.63 4.32 16.24
C LYS A 340 0.34 4.73 15.51
N PRO A 341 -0.65 3.82 15.34
CA PRO A 341 -1.93 4.19 14.77
C PRO A 341 -2.61 5.28 15.62
N GLU A 342 -3.14 6.30 14.96
CA GLU A 342 -3.94 7.32 15.62
C GLU A 342 -5.22 6.67 16.19
N PHE A 343 -5.53 6.95 17.46
CA PHE A 343 -6.60 6.29 18.23
C PHE A 343 -6.56 4.74 18.18
N GLY A 344 -5.38 4.17 17.95
CA GLY A 344 -5.21 2.76 17.74
C GLY A 344 -5.41 1.91 19.00
N ALA A 345 -5.63 0.62 18.78
CA ALA A 345 -5.63 -0.38 19.84
C ALA A 345 -4.86 -1.63 19.43
N LEU A 346 -4.17 -2.26 20.37
CA LEU A 346 -3.71 -3.63 20.21
C LEU A 346 -4.84 -4.58 20.64
N ARG A 347 -5.38 -5.36 19.71
CA ARG A 347 -6.41 -6.37 19.98
C ARG A 347 -5.81 -7.77 19.97
N PHE A 348 -6.20 -8.59 20.94
CA PHE A 348 -5.83 -10.01 21.00
C PHE A 348 -6.78 -10.82 21.88
N ALA A 349 -6.87 -12.12 21.66
CA ALA A 349 -7.51 -13.07 22.55
C ALA A 349 -6.45 -13.73 23.45
N MET A 350 -6.75 -13.93 24.73
CA MET A 350 -5.88 -14.66 25.66
C MET A 350 -6.67 -15.53 26.64
N ARG A 351 -6.03 -16.62 27.11
CA ARG A 351 -6.47 -17.44 28.25
C ARG A 351 -5.28 -18.08 28.97
N SER A 352 -5.46 -18.55 30.21
CA SER A 352 -4.48 -19.37 30.94
C SER A 352 -4.88 -20.85 30.95
N ALA A 353 -3.98 -21.76 31.34
CA ALA A 353 -4.31 -23.18 31.48
C ALA A 353 -5.08 -23.55 32.76
N THR A 354 -5.27 -22.60 33.67
CA THR A 354 -5.82 -22.83 35.01
C THR A 354 -7.06 -21.98 35.26
N THR A 355 -7.93 -22.48 36.13
CA THR A 355 -9.08 -21.72 36.65
C THR A 355 -8.68 -20.68 37.69
N VAL A 356 -7.49 -20.82 38.31
CA VAL A 356 -6.96 -19.85 39.27
C VAL A 356 -6.58 -18.55 38.52
N PRO A 357 -7.12 -17.38 38.90
CA PRO A 357 -6.88 -16.16 38.16
C PRO A 357 -5.40 -15.74 38.17
N VAL A 358 -4.81 -15.55 36.99
CA VAL A 358 -3.50 -14.93 36.81
C VAL A 358 -3.69 -13.43 36.70
N THR A 359 -3.21 -12.67 37.69
CA THR A 359 -3.44 -11.21 37.81
C THR A 359 -2.20 -10.37 37.50
N THR A 360 -1.09 -11.02 37.18
CA THR A 360 0.24 -10.42 37.14
C THR A 360 0.80 -10.31 35.73
N LEU A 361 -0.05 -10.25 34.70
CA LEU A 361 0.38 -10.04 33.33
C LEU A 361 0.23 -8.57 32.94
N GLY A 362 1.14 -8.07 32.13
CA GLY A 362 1.06 -6.73 31.56
C GLY A 362 1.55 -6.68 30.13
N ILE A 363 1.15 -5.62 29.43
CA ILE A 363 1.63 -5.26 28.10
C ILE A 363 2.45 -3.98 28.18
N THR A 364 3.59 -3.95 27.51
CA THR A 364 4.40 -2.74 27.28
C THR A 364 4.74 -2.59 25.82
N PHE A 365 4.85 -1.35 25.35
CA PHE A 365 5.29 -1.02 24.00
C PHE A 365 6.64 -0.32 24.05
N SER A 366 7.57 -0.70 23.17
CA SER A 366 8.87 -0.05 23.04
C SER A 366 9.04 0.49 21.63
N GLY A 367 9.86 1.53 21.52
CA GLY A 367 10.09 2.21 20.26
C GLY A 367 10.79 3.54 20.42
N THR A 368 10.55 4.48 19.52
CA THR A 368 11.11 5.83 19.58
C THR A 368 10.03 6.90 19.68
N ASN A 369 10.35 7.99 20.37
CA ASN A 369 9.54 9.20 20.36
C ASN A 369 9.76 10.01 19.06
N SER A 370 9.04 11.11 18.88
CA SER A 370 9.16 11.97 17.69
C SER A 370 10.56 12.59 17.52
N GLY A 371 11.36 12.66 18.58
CA GLY A 371 12.75 13.11 18.55
C GLY A 371 13.77 11.99 18.29
N GLY A 372 13.32 10.75 18.06
CA GLY A 372 14.17 9.59 17.79
C GLY A 372 14.76 8.92 19.03
N ALA A 373 14.50 9.42 20.24
CA ALA A 373 14.98 8.79 21.47
C ALA A 373 14.16 7.54 21.80
N SER A 374 14.85 6.48 22.26
CA SER A 374 14.21 5.25 22.72
C SER A 374 13.29 5.53 23.91
N VAL A 375 12.09 4.98 23.86
CA VAL A 375 11.06 5.12 24.90
C VAL A 375 10.31 3.81 25.06
N THR A 376 9.83 3.55 26.28
CA THR A 376 8.95 2.44 26.59
C THR A 376 7.71 2.99 27.28
N SER A 377 6.54 2.49 26.90
CA SER A 377 5.27 2.86 27.51
C SER A 377 5.23 2.44 28.98
N ALA A 378 4.36 3.09 29.74
CA ALA A 378 3.86 2.53 30.98
C ALA A 378 3.27 1.14 30.72
N THR A 379 3.43 0.23 31.68
CA THR A 379 2.84 -1.10 31.62
C THR A 379 1.34 -1.02 31.80
N VAL A 380 0.60 -1.63 30.88
CA VAL A 380 -0.83 -1.87 31.04
C VAL A 380 -1.03 -3.23 31.68
N GLN A 381 -1.39 -3.26 32.96
CA GLN A 381 -1.73 -4.51 33.63
C GLN A 381 -3.03 -5.08 33.06
N LEU A 382 -3.02 -6.37 32.73
CA LEU A 382 -4.18 -7.06 32.19
C LEU A 382 -5.15 -7.45 33.31
N PRO A 383 -6.48 -7.43 33.06
CA PRO A 383 -7.46 -8.02 33.95
C PRO A 383 -7.16 -9.50 34.24
N PRO A 384 -7.63 -10.05 35.38
CA PRO A 384 -7.39 -11.44 35.76
C PRO A 384 -7.72 -12.43 34.63
N LEU A 385 -6.75 -13.27 34.30
CA LEU A 385 -6.83 -14.26 33.23
C LEU A 385 -7.17 -15.64 33.81
N THR A 386 -8.09 -16.35 33.16
CA THR A 386 -8.55 -17.70 33.57
C THR A 386 -8.53 -18.64 32.36
N ASN A 387 -9.04 -19.86 32.51
CA ASN A 387 -9.12 -20.85 31.44
C ASN A 387 -10.15 -20.57 30.33
N THR A 388 -10.90 -19.48 30.45
CA THR A 388 -11.80 -18.99 29.40
C THR A 388 -11.10 -17.94 28.54
N TRP A 389 -11.23 -18.06 27.22
CA TRP A 389 -10.79 -17.03 26.28
C TRP A 389 -11.46 -15.69 26.55
N ARG A 390 -10.64 -14.64 26.54
CA ARG A 390 -11.09 -13.25 26.61
C ARG A 390 -10.39 -12.45 25.53
N VAL A 391 -11.16 -11.59 24.86
CA VAL A 391 -10.63 -10.62 23.91
C VAL A 391 -10.31 -9.34 24.67
N TYR A 392 -9.09 -8.86 24.49
CA TYR A 392 -8.57 -7.62 25.03
C TYR A 392 -8.35 -6.64 23.91
N GLU A 393 -8.59 -5.36 24.20
CA GLU A 393 -8.23 -4.24 23.33
C GLU A 393 -7.52 -3.22 24.21
N ILE A 394 -6.22 -3.05 23.97
CA ILE A 394 -5.37 -2.14 24.74
C ILE A 394 -5.22 -0.84 23.95
N PRO A 395 -5.80 0.28 24.43
CA PRO A 395 -5.67 1.56 23.74
C PRO A 395 -4.21 2.01 23.67
N MET A 396 -3.84 2.62 22.55
CA MET A 396 -2.47 3.08 22.29
C MET A 396 -2.27 4.54 22.69
N GLU A 397 -2.90 4.99 23.78
CA GLU A 397 -2.70 6.31 24.39
C GLU A 397 -2.09 6.25 25.79
N THR A 398 -1.51 5.11 26.17
CA THR A 398 -0.87 4.97 27.47
C THR A 398 0.31 5.91 27.63
N ALA A 399 0.60 6.30 28.87
CA ALA A 399 1.71 7.22 29.17
C ALA A 399 3.03 6.66 28.61
N GLY A 400 3.84 7.50 27.96
CA GLY A 400 5.11 7.09 27.37
C GLY A 400 5.01 6.22 26.11
N MET A 401 3.82 6.08 25.52
CA MET A 401 3.64 5.34 24.28
C MET A 401 4.53 5.89 23.15
N PRO A 402 5.35 5.04 22.47
CA PRO A 402 6.21 5.48 21.37
C PRO A 402 5.44 6.11 20.21
N ALA A 403 6.05 7.06 19.51
CA ALA A 403 5.54 7.58 18.25
C ALA A 403 5.75 6.55 17.12
N LYS A 404 6.86 5.82 17.16
CA LYS A 404 7.18 4.70 16.27
C LYS A 404 7.43 3.46 17.12
N ILE A 405 6.72 2.38 16.85
CA ILE A 405 6.74 1.14 17.63
C ILE A 405 7.76 0.18 17.00
N THR A 406 8.67 -0.33 17.82
CA THR A 406 9.66 -1.34 17.44
C THR A 406 9.29 -2.72 17.97
N ASP A 407 8.52 -2.79 19.05
CA ASP A 407 8.03 -4.03 19.62
C ASP A 407 6.91 -3.78 20.63
N PHE A 408 6.16 -4.84 20.94
CA PHE A 408 5.36 -4.91 22.16
C PHE A 408 5.68 -6.19 22.91
N ARG A 409 5.48 -6.19 24.22
CA ARG A 409 5.86 -7.29 25.11
C ARG A 409 4.70 -7.69 25.98
N LEU A 410 4.50 -8.99 26.15
CA LEU A 410 3.75 -9.55 27.26
C LEU A 410 4.74 -9.90 28.36
N VAL A 411 4.53 -9.36 29.55
CA VAL A 411 5.47 -9.46 30.67
C VAL A 411 4.76 -9.93 31.94
N SER A 412 5.43 -10.76 32.73
CA SER A 412 5.07 -11.01 34.12
C SER A 412 5.43 -9.79 34.97
N LEU A 413 4.54 -9.37 35.86
CA LEU A 413 4.69 -8.26 36.79
C LEU A 413 4.94 -8.73 38.22
N SER A 414 5.16 -10.05 38.40
CA SER A 414 5.34 -10.68 39.70
C SER A 414 6.77 -11.16 39.88
N ALA A 415 7.21 -11.16 41.14
CA ALA A 415 8.42 -11.85 41.56
C ALA A 415 8.26 -13.38 41.58
N ALA A 416 7.03 -13.87 41.62
CA ALA A 416 6.71 -15.29 41.53
C ALA A 416 6.47 -15.72 40.08
N ALA A 417 6.91 -16.92 39.74
CA ALA A 417 6.63 -17.52 38.43
C ALA A 417 5.13 -17.76 38.27
N ILE A 418 4.62 -17.57 37.06
CA ILE A 418 3.29 -18.00 36.65
C ILE A 418 3.38 -19.49 36.34
N PRO A 419 2.80 -20.39 37.17
CA PRO A 419 3.04 -21.83 37.08
C PRO A 419 2.24 -22.51 35.96
N THR A 420 1.68 -21.73 35.04
CA THR A 420 0.74 -22.19 34.03
C THR A 420 1.13 -21.64 32.66
N ASN A 421 0.78 -22.40 31.63
CA ASN A 421 0.82 -21.89 30.27
C ASN A 421 -0.25 -20.79 30.08
N VAL A 422 0.06 -19.88 29.17
CA VAL A 422 -0.83 -18.83 28.70
C VAL A 422 -0.87 -18.94 27.19
N TRP A 423 -2.05 -18.75 26.59
CA TRP A 423 -2.22 -18.75 25.15
C TRP A 423 -2.69 -17.39 24.67
N MET A 424 -2.22 -16.99 23.50
CA MET A 424 -2.55 -15.73 22.83
C MET A 424 -2.89 -16.01 21.37
N ASP A 425 -3.92 -15.35 20.86
CA ASP A 425 -4.47 -15.59 19.53
C ASP A 425 -5.07 -14.30 18.92
N THR A 426 -5.32 -14.28 17.61
CA THR A 426 -5.99 -13.19 16.86
C THR A 426 -5.39 -11.80 17.15
N VAL A 427 -4.06 -11.71 17.11
CA VAL A 427 -3.32 -10.52 17.52
C VAL A 427 -3.26 -9.53 16.36
N SER A 428 -3.70 -8.29 16.57
CA SER A 428 -3.74 -7.28 15.52
C SER A 428 -3.68 -5.85 16.08
N PHE A 429 -3.16 -4.93 15.28
CA PHE A 429 -3.31 -3.50 15.52
C PHE A 429 -4.55 -3.00 14.79
N LEU A 430 -5.37 -2.24 15.50
CA LEU A 430 -6.54 -1.57 14.97
C LEU A 430 -6.25 -0.08 14.83
N GLN A 431 -6.71 0.52 13.75
CA GLN A 431 -6.81 1.97 13.58
C GLN A 431 -8.30 2.35 13.77
N ARG A 432 -8.59 3.44 14.48
CA ARG A 432 -9.97 3.84 14.83
C ARG A 432 -10.27 5.27 14.44
#